data_AF-A0A075KGJ7-F1
#
_entry.id   AF-A0A075KGJ7-F1
#
_cell.length_a   1.000
_cell.length_b   1.000
_cell.length_c   1.000
_cell.angle_alpha   90.00
_cell.angle_beta   90.00
_cell.angle_gamma   90.00
#
_symmetry.space_group_name_H-M   'P 1'
#
loop_
_entity.id
_entity.type
_entity.pdbx_description
1 polymer ?
#
loop_
_entity_poly.entity_id
_entity_poly.type
_entity_poly.pdbx_seq_one_letter_code
_entity_poly.pdbx_strand_id
1 'polypeptide(L)' 'MGERQKIKFGQILKKIRAAKKISQTELSKKTGFPQTTISDWENDKYLPDVMEGLILARVLGVTLADLLDGDFNFPKLKAN' A
#
# COMPACT_ATOMS: atom_id res chain seq x y z
N MET A 1 -2.95 20.27 21.34
CA MET A 1 -3.21 19.76 19.98
C MET A 1 -2.15 18.72 19.70
N GLY A 2 -2.48 17.44 19.82
CA GLY A 2 -1.50 16.38 19.61
C GLY A 2 -1.09 16.35 18.15
N GLU A 3 0.21 16.40 17.87
CA GLU A 3 0.75 16.10 16.55
C GLU A 3 0.24 14.72 16.15
N ARG A 4 -0.63 14.64 15.13
CA ARG A 4 -0.92 13.37 14.47
C ARG A 4 0.40 12.90 13.88
N GLN A 5 0.99 11.88 14.49
CA GLN A 5 2.21 11.29 13.99
C GLN A 5 1.96 10.82 12.56
N LYS A 6 2.57 11.50 11.59
CA LYS A 6 2.36 11.30 10.16
C LYS A 6 2.81 9.88 9.82
N ILE A 7 1.87 8.97 9.57
CA ILE A 7 2.18 7.60 9.17
C ILE A 7 2.89 7.67 7.82
N LYS A 8 4.04 7.01 7.70
CA LYS A 8 4.81 6.99 6.45
C LYS A 8 4.17 6.05 5.42
N PHE A 9 4.40 6.32 4.14
CA PHE A 9 3.90 5.52 3.02
C PHE A 9 4.19 4.03 3.18
N GLY A 10 5.43 3.65 3.51
CA GLY A 10 5.82 2.25 3.65
C GLY A 10 5.04 1.51 4.72
N GLN A 11 4.75 2.19 5.83
CA GLN A 11 3.91 1.66 6.90
C GLN A 11 2.45 1.49 6.47
N ILE A 12 1.92 2.43 5.69
CA ILE A 12 0.57 2.33 5.11
C ILE A 12 0.53 1.11 4.19
N LEU A 13 1.41 1.04 3.19
CA LEU A 13 1.50 -0.07 2.23
C LEU A 13 1.54 -1.43 2.94
N LYS A 14 2.40 -1.57 3.95
CA LYS A 14 2.51 -2.79 4.76
C LYS A 14 1.21 -3.13 5.49
N LYS A 15 0.52 -2.14 6.06
CA LYS A 15 -0.79 -2.33 6.72
C LYS A 15 -1.84 -2.82 5.72
N ILE A 16 -1.92 -2.23 4.53
CA ILE A 16 -2.85 -2.68 3.47
C ILE A 16 -2.59 -4.14 3.12
N ARG A 17 -1.33 -4.44 2.83
CA ARG A 17 -0.90 -5.75 2.38
C ARG A 17 -1.23 -6.81 3.44
N ALA A 18 -0.93 -6.51 4.71
CA ALA A 18 -1.25 -7.38 5.84
C ALA A 18 -2.75 -7.54 6.06
N ALA A 19 -3.55 -6.47 5.92
CA ALA A 19 -5.01 -6.54 6.01
C ALA A 19 -5.61 -7.44 4.92
N LYS A 20 -4.97 -7.50 3.75
CA LYS A 20 -5.33 -8.41 2.65
C LYS A 20 -4.77 -9.82 2.77
N LYS A 21 -4.02 -10.09 3.85
CA LYS A 21 -3.41 -11.40 4.15
C LYS A 21 -2.50 -11.94 3.04
N ILE A 22 -1.87 -11.05 2.26
CA ILE A 22 -0.91 -11.43 1.22
C ILE A 22 0.53 -11.17 1.67
N SER A 23 1.47 -12.02 1.25
CA SER A 23 2.90 -11.82 1.52
C SER A 23 3.52 -10.79 0.58
N GLN A 24 4.74 -10.30 0.88
CA GLN A 24 5.47 -9.43 -0.06
C GLN A 24 5.78 -10.16 -1.37
N THR A 25 6.07 -11.45 -1.32
CA THR A 25 6.27 -12.31 -2.51
C THR A 25 4.99 -12.44 -3.33
N GLU A 26 3.83 -12.52 -2.68
CA GLU A 26 2.56 -12.59 -3.39
C GLU A 26 2.20 -11.24 -4.03
N LEU A 27 2.44 -10.13 -3.32
CA LEU A 27 2.28 -8.79 -3.90
C LEU A 27 3.20 -8.61 -5.10
N SER A 28 4.45 -9.07 -5.02
CA SER A 28 5.42 -9.09 -6.12
C SER A 28 4.88 -9.82 -7.35
N LYS A 29 4.30 -11.02 -7.17
CA LYS A 29 3.69 -11.78 -8.27
C LYS A 29 2.50 -11.05 -8.91
N LYS A 30 1.71 -10.31 -8.12
CA LYS A 30 0.52 -9.60 -8.61
C LYS A 30 0.86 -8.27 -9.29
N THR A 31 1.90 -7.58 -8.85
CA THR A 31 2.30 -6.26 -9.41
C THR A 31 3.37 -6.36 -10.49
N GLY A 32 4.16 -7.44 -10.49
CA GLY A 32 5.36 -7.57 -11.32
C GLY A 32 6.60 -6.89 -10.72
N PHE A 33 6.47 -6.19 -9.58
CA PHE A 33 7.62 -5.58 -8.91
C PHE A 33 8.44 -6.61 -8.15
N PRO A 34 9.77 -6.49 -8.08
CA PRO A 34 10.59 -7.34 -7.24
C PRO A 34 10.14 -7.29 -5.78
N GLN A 35 10.16 -8.44 -5.08
CA GLN A 35 9.84 -8.49 -3.66
C GLN A 35 10.78 -7.60 -2.82
N THR A 36 12.03 -7.44 -3.25
CA THR A 36 13.01 -6.52 -2.65
C THR A 36 12.55 -5.07 -2.76
N THR A 37 12.04 -4.65 -3.93
CA THR A 37 11.47 -3.32 -4.16
C THR A 37 10.27 -3.06 -3.24
N ILE A 38 9.37 -4.02 -3.11
CA ILE A 38 8.24 -3.93 -2.18
C ILE A 38 8.73 -3.81 -0.73
N SER A 39 9.75 -4.58 -0.35
CA SER A 39 10.35 -4.47 0.98
C SER A 39 11.00 -3.10 1.20
N ASP A 40 11.69 -2.55 0.20
CA ASP A 40 12.32 -1.23 0.30
C ASP A 40 11.28 -0.12 0.44
N TRP A 41 10.16 -0.19 -0.29
CA TRP A 41 9.02 0.71 -0.11
C TRP A 41 8.40 0.57 1.27
N GLU A 42 8.15 -0.65 1.76
CA GLU A 42 7.56 -0.89 3.08
C GLU A 42 8.44 -0.43 4.26
N ASN A 43 9.75 -0.32 4.03
CA ASN A 43 10.72 0.19 5.00
C ASN A 43 11.13 1.65 4.74
N ASP A 44 10.41 2.37 3.86
CA ASP A 44 10.63 3.77 3.53
C ASP A 44 12.06 4.08 3.03
N LYS A 45 12.73 3.13 2.36
CA LYS A 45 14.06 3.39 1.76
C LYS A 45 13.98 4.31 0.56
N TYR A 46 12.95 4.15 -0.25
CA TYR A 46 12.54 5.06 -1.33
C TYR A 46 11.04 4.93 -1.54
N LEU A 47 10.47 5.86 -2.30
CA LEU A 47 9.05 5.85 -2.64
C LEU A 47 8.85 5.32 -4.06
N PRO A 48 7.73 4.62 -4.32
CA PRO A 48 7.32 4.36 -5.69
C PRO A 48 6.98 5.66 -6.40
N ASP A 49 7.14 5.67 -7.71
CA ASP A 49 6.59 6.74 -8.55
C ASP A 49 5.05 6.67 -8.62
N VAL A 50 4.43 7.64 -9.30
CA VAL A 50 2.97 7.72 -9.41
C VAL A 50 2.39 6.52 -10.16
N MET A 51 3.05 6.02 -11.21
CA MET A 51 2.58 4.88 -11.99
C MET A 51 2.68 3.58 -11.19
N GLU A 52 3.78 3.40 -10.46
CA GLU A 52 3.98 2.29 -9.55
C GLU A 52 2.95 2.30 -8.41
N GLY A 53 2.68 3.48 -7.84
CA GLY A 53 1.61 3.71 -6.88
C GLY A 53 0.23 3.32 -7.40
N LEU A 54 -0.09 3.66 -8.65
CA LEU A 54 -1.36 3.29 -9.29
C LEU A 54 -1.49 1.77 -9.48
N ILE A 55 -0.40 1.07 -9.81
CA ILE A 55 -0.39 -0.39 -9.92
C ILE A 55 -0.63 -1.03 -8.55
N LEU A 56 0.06 -0.54 -7.51
CA LEU A 56 -0.14 -0.98 -6.13
C LEU A 56 -1.60 -0.78 -5.71
N ALA A 57 -2.16 0.40 -5.94
CA ALA A 57 -3.54 0.73 -5.63
C ALA A 57 -4.53 -0.24 -6.30
N ARG A 58 -4.35 -0.49 -7.60
CA ARG A 58 -5.17 -1.43 -8.37
C ARG A 58 -5.10 -2.86 -7.83
N VAL A 59 -3.89 -3.38 -7.62
CA VAL A 59 -3.68 -4.76 -7.13
C VAL A 59 -4.21 -4.92 -5.71
N LEU A 60 -4.03 -3.90 -4.88
CA LEU A 60 -4.54 -3.86 -3.52
C LEU A 60 -6.00 -3.42 -3.46
N GLY A 61 -6.70 -3.15 -4.57
CA GLY A 61 -8.11 -2.75 -4.56
C GLY A 61 -8.41 -1.55 -3.65
N VAL A 62 -7.53 -0.54 -3.68
CA VAL A 62 -7.65 0.74 -2.96
C VAL A 62 -7.35 1.89 -3.93
N THR A 63 -7.53 3.12 -3.48
CA THR A 63 -7.14 4.32 -4.23
C THR A 63 -5.69 4.70 -3.95
N LEU A 64 -5.11 5.53 -4.82
CA LEU A 64 -3.80 6.10 -4.56
C LEU A 64 -3.82 7.03 -3.32
N ALA A 65 -4.95 7.69 -3.05
CA ALA A 65 -5.12 8.51 -1.85
C ALA A 65 -5.03 7.67 -0.57
N ASP A 66 -5.63 6.48 -0.56
CA ASP A 66 -5.55 5.55 0.59
C ASP A 66 -4.10 5.13 0.90
N LEU A 67 -3.24 5.06 -0.14
CA LEU A 67 -1.81 4.78 -0.02
C LEU A 67 -1.00 5.98 0.50
N LEU A 68 -1.47 7.21 0.31
CA LEU A 68 -0.75 8.45 0.63
C LEU A 68 -1.15 9.05 1.98
N ASP A 69 -2.45 9.10 2.28
CA ASP A 69 -2.97 9.78 3.45
C ASP A 69 -3.11 8.84 4.66
N GLY A 70 -3.09 7.53 4.44
CA GLY A 70 -3.24 6.53 5.50
C GLY A 70 -4.64 6.50 6.13
N ASP A 71 -5.57 7.32 5.65
CA ASP A 71 -7.00 7.22 5.91
C ASP A 71 -7.54 6.02 5.13
N PHE A 72 -7.28 4.85 5.72
CA PHE A 72 -7.69 3.56 5.20
C PHE A 72 -9.20 3.40 5.30
N ASN A 73 -9.94 3.95 4.33
CA ASN A 73 -11.38 3.78 4.28
C ASN A 73 -11.69 2.62 3.34
N PHE A 74 -11.90 1.42 3.91
CA PHE A 74 -12.36 0.29 3.11
C PHE A 74 -13.63 0.71 2.37
N PRO A 75 -13.67 0.72 1.03
CA PRO A 75 -14.94 0.79 0.34
C PRO A 75 -15.71 -0.44 0.81
N LYS A 76 -16.80 -0.22 1.53
CA LYS A 76 -17.73 -1.30 1.88
C LYS A 76 -18.09 -1.95 0.56
N LEU A 77 -17.58 -3.17 0.34
CA LEU A 77 -18.01 -4.01 -0.75
C LEU A 77 -19.53 -4.04 -0.65
N LYS A 78 -20.22 -3.36 -1.58
CA LYS A 78 -21.65 -3.56 -1.73
C LYS A 78 -21.79 -4.99 -2.21
N ALA A 79 -22.22 -5.85 -1.29
CA ALA A 79 -22.72 -7.16 -1.64
C ALA A 79 -23.91 -6.93 -2.58
N ASN A 80 -23.75 -7.34 -3.83
CA ASN A 80 -24.87 -7.64 -4.74
C ASN A 80 -25.15 -9.13 -4.66
#